data_AF-A0A182RK90-F1
#
_entry.id   AF-A0A182RK90-F1
#
_cell.length_a   1.000
_cell.length_b   1.000
_cell.length_c   1.000
_cell.angle_alpha   90.00
_cell.angle_beta   90.00
_cell.angle_gamma   90.00
#
_symmetry.space_group_name_H-M   'P 1'
#
loop_
_entity.id
_entity.type
_entity.pdbx_description
1 polymer ?
#
loop_
_entity_poly.entity_id
_entity_poly.type
_entity_poly.pdbx_seq_one_letter_code
_entity_poly.pdbx_strand_id
1 'polypeptide(L)'
;MWKQVLLCVVLLVVVDSSISLRIKRQFFAPPEECVISHAEIDELVQLTKLVEGRRSSRKRPASRNLAPTDNSDECSRKLREFKTSIEDVITRYSTMQGSYISAQQYEVLKAQQETELTDLMRRVDNFEREVEQRFQSEIERLRNSLQKLKRRLNDNLLLLEQERAAGRRAQEALCVGYLQGENIEEAVKIYRALNGTYDMARLTNDTYQMDGNGVGALVGFFEGLREDAQQFDTISGYEVLHSHLERNNQLNRERSKIMFHSLVGLESFYTDPVDINRVQALRVKLIEKLQSFVG
;
A
#
# COMPACT_ATOMS: atom_id res chain seq x y z
N MET A 1 11.22 0.40 46.74
CA MET A 1 11.07 1.74 46.14
C MET A 1 11.63 1.86 44.71
N TRP A 2 12.77 1.25 44.36
CA TRP A 2 13.31 1.32 42.99
C TRP A 2 12.44 0.70 41.88
N LYS A 3 11.66 -0.35 42.17
CA LYS A 3 10.76 -0.98 41.18
C LYS A 3 9.61 -0.07 40.72
N GLN A 4 9.14 0.84 41.58
CA GLN A 4 8.09 1.82 41.22
C GLN A 4 8.66 2.97 40.39
N VAL A 5 9.88 3.40 40.67
CA VAL A 5 10.58 4.42 39.86
C VAL A 5 10.83 3.90 38.44
N LEU A 6 11.24 2.64 38.29
CA LEU A 6 11.47 2.03 36.98
C LEU A 6 10.17 1.94 36.16
N LEU A 7 9.05 1.60 36.81
CA LEU A 7 7.74 1.52 36.15
C LEU A 7 7.26 2.90 35.67
N CYS A 8 7.48 3.96 36.45
CA CYS A 8 7.15 5.32 36.05
C CYS A 8 8.04 5.83 34.91
N VAL A 9 9.32 5.47 34.87
CA VAL A 9 10.23 5.85 33.76
C VAL A 9 9.82 5.14 32.47
N VAL A 10 9.44 3.86 32.53
CA VAL A 10 8.96 3.12 31.35
C VAL A 10 7.62 3.68 30.85
N LEU A 11 6.71 4.04 31.76
CA LEU A 11 5.43 4.66 31.39
C LEU A 11 5.61 6.07 30.77
N LEU A 12 6.55 6.87 31.27
CA LEU A 12 6.85 8.19 30.70
C LEU A 12 7.45 8.08 29.28
N VAL A 13 8.30 7.10 29.02
CA VAL A 13 8.90 6.89 27.68
C VAL A 13 7.87 6.40 26.65
N VAL A 14 6.89 5.59 27.07
CA VAL A 14 5.81 5.11 26.18
C VAL A 14 4.80 6.23 25.86
N VAL A 15 4.51 7.12 26.82
CA VAL A 15 3.64 8.28 26.57
C VAL A 15 4.31 9.34 25.69
N ASP A 16 5.62 9.57 25.82
CA ASP A 16 6.35 10.48 24.92
C ASP A 16 6.46 9.93 23.48
N SER A 17 6.50 8.60 23.33
CA SER A 17 6.48 7.94 22.01
C SER A 17 5.12 8.02 21.29
N SER A 18 4.06 8.42 22.01
CA SER A 18 2.69 8.49 21.50
C SER A 18 2.30 9.89 20.99
N ILE A 19 3.14 10.90 21.19
CA ILE A 19 2.83 12.29 20.88
C ILE A 19 3.63 12.75 19.64
N SER A 20 2.89 13.11 18.60
CA SER A 20 3.33 13.84 17.40
C SER A 20 3.87 13.03 16.21
N LEU A 21 3.10 12.07 15.71
CA LEU A 21 3.00 11.87 14.25
C LEU A 21 2.02 12.91 13.66
N ARG A 22 2.37 14.20 13.79
CA ARG A 22 1.81 15.22 12.90
C ARG A 22 2.38 14.97 11.52
N ILE A 23 1.62 14.25 10.70
CA ILE A 23 1.86 14.12 9.26
C ILE A 23 1.79 15.52 8.67
N LYS A 24 2.95 16.18 8.58
CA LYS A 24 3.13 17.39 7.80
C LYS A 24 2.99 16.94 6.35
N ARG A 25 1.81 17.16 5.74
CA ARG A 25 1.64 17.08 4.28
C ARG A 25 2.73 17.96 3.68
N GLN A 26 3.82 17.35 3.23
CA GLN A 26 4.74 18.00 2.33
C GLN A 26 3.97 18.12 1.02
N PHE A 27 3.38 19.30 0.82
CA PHE A 27 3.07 19.74 -0.53
C PHE A 27 4.42 19.77 -1.25
N PHE A 28 4.61 18.81 -2.16
CA PHE A 28 5.64 18.94 -3.17
C PHE A 28 5.27 20.19 -3.98
N ALA A 29 5.98 21.29 -3.75
CA ALA A 29 6.03 22.35 -4.73
C ALA A 29 6.52 21.69 -6.03
N PRO A 30 5.87 21.93 -7.18
CA PRO A 30 6.34 21.42 -8.45
C PRO A 30 7.80 21.87 -8.63
N PRO A 31 8.73 21.01 -9.08
CA PRO A 31 9.98 21.51 -9.62
C PRO A 31 9.62 22.48 -10.77
N GLU A 32 10.31 23.62 -10.85
CA GLU A 32 10.28 24.50 -12.02
C GLU A 32 10.89 23.73 -13.20
N GLU A 33 10.09 22.83 -13.77
CA GLU A 33 10.40 22.07 -14.96
C GLU A 33 10.23 23.00 -16.15
N CYS A 34 11.30 23.14 -16.92
CA CYS A 34 11.26 23.84 -18.18
C CYS A 34 10.40 23.06 -19.17
N VAL A 35 9.13 23.44 -19.30
CA VAL A 35 8.20 22.81 -20.25
C VAL A 35 8.42 23.42 -21.63
N ILE A 36 9.41 22.91 -22.37
CA ILE A 36 9.49 23.18 -23.81
C ILE A 36 8.43 22.30 -24.47
N SER A 37 7.44 22.93 -25.08
CA SER A 37 6.40 22.19 -25.79
C SER A 37 6.98 21.59 -27.08
N HIS A 38 6.56 20.37 -27.44
CA HIS A 38 6.91 19.75 -28.73
C HIS A 38 6.58 20.67 -29.93
N ALA A 39 5.57 21.54 -29.78
CA ALA A 39 5.19 22.52 -30.78
C ALA A 39 6.26 23.61 -31.02
N GLU A 40 7.01 24.02 -29.99
CA GLU A 40 8.10 24.99 -30.12
C GLU A 40 9.33 24.37 -30.82
N ILE A 41 9.57 23.07 -30.58
CA ILE A 41 10.61 22.30 -31.28
C ILE A 41 10.22 22.10 -32.75
N ASP A 42 8.95 21.77 -33.02
CA ASP A 42 8.45 21.63 -34.40
C ASP A 42 8.49 22.95 -35.18
N GLU A 43 8.23 24.09 -34.54
CA GLU A 43 8.35 25.42 -35.17
C GLU A 43 9.81 25.74 -35.53
N LEU A 44 10.76 25.39 -34.65
CA LEU A 44 12.20 25.51 -34.91
C LEU A 44 12.64 24.60 -36.06
N VAL A 45 12.19 23.33 -36.05
CA VAL A 45 12.47 22.37 -37.13
C VAL A 45 11.89 22.86 -38.47
N GLN A 46 10.70 23.49 -38.47
CA GLN A 46 10.11 24.08 -39.67
C GLN A 46 10.89 25.32 -40.16
N LEU A 47 11.38 26.16 -39.24
CA LEU A 47 12.22 27.31 -39.58
C LEU A 47 13.56 26.88 -40.20
N THR A 48 14.21 25.84 -39.67
CA THR A 48 15.42 25.25 -40.29
C THR A 48 15.13 24.59 -41.65
N LYS A 49 13.97 23.93 -41.82
CA LYS A 49 13.56 23.38 -43.12
C LYS A 49 13.26 24.46 -44.17
N LEU A 50 12.79 25.64 -43.75
CA LEU A 50 12.63 26.80 -44.64
C LEU A 50 13.96 27.39 -45.13
N VAL A 51 15.04 27.23 -44.35
CA VAL A 51 16.40 27.61 -44.73
C VAL A 51 16.99 26.63 -45.74
N GLU A 52 16.72 25.33 -45.61
CA GLU A 52 17.15 24.31 -46.59
C GLU A 52 16.30 24.29 -47.88
N GLY A 53 15.03 24.70 -47.82
CA GLY A 53 14.04 24.50 -48.88
C GLY A 53 13.80 25.65 -49.88
N ARG A 54 14.57 26.76 -49.87
CA ARG A 54 14.29 27.91 -50.76
C ARG A 54 14.93 27.81 -52.15
N ARG A 55 14.41 26.88 -52.96
CA ARG A 55 14.06 27.16 -54.37
C ARG A 55 12.54 27.29 -54.44
N SER A 56 12.06 28.51 -54.71
CA SER A 56 10.65 28.87 -55.03
C SER A 56 9.55 28.44 -54.05
N SER A 57 9.17 29.31 -53.10
CA SER A 57 7.74 29.56 -52.83
C SER A 57 7.56 30.85 -52.03
N ARG A 58 6.80 31.77 -52.61
CA ARG A 58 6.53 33.13 -52.14
C ARG A 58 5.31 33.07 -51.20
N LYS A 59 5.50 32.74 -49.92
CA LYS A 59 4.52 33.02 -48.86
C LYS A 59 5.22 33.21 -47.51
N ARG A 60 5.11 34.41 -46.97
CA ARG A 60 5.56 34.81 -45.64
C ARG A 60 4.57 34.22 -44.62
N PRO A 61 4.98 33.43 -43.62
CA PRO A 61 4.08 33.03 -42.55
C PRO A 61 3.66 34.29 -41.76
N ALA A 62 2.39 34.36 -41.38
CA ALA A 62 1.87 35.45 -40.58
C ALA A 62 2.45 35.39 -39.17
N SER A 63 3.13 36.46 -38.76
CA SER A 63 3.58 36.71 -37.39
C SER A 63 2.39 36.66 -36.44
N ARG A 64 2.24 35.57 -35.69
CA ARG A 64 1.38 35.55 -34.50
C ARG A 64 2.21 36.07 -33.34
N ASN A 65 1.98 37.34 -32.98
CA ASN A 65 2.50 37.91 -31.74
C ASN A 65 1.85 37.16 -30.57
N LEU A 66 2.62 36.27 -29.94
CA LEU A 66 2.27 35.70 -28.63
C LEU A 66 2.68 36.71 -27.56
N ALA A 67 1.73 37.05 -26.71
CA ALA A 67 1.83 38.05 -25.65
C ALA A 67 2.96 37.73 -24.64
N PRO A 68 3.55 38.75 -24.00
CA PRO A 68 4.68 38.55 -23.09
C PRO A 68 4.19 37.93 -21.78
N THR A 69 4.56 36.68 -21.52
CA THR A 69 4.52 36.08 -20.18
C THR A 69 5.91 36.24 -19.54
N ASP A 70 5.97 37.06 -18.50
CA ASP A 70 7.18 37.55 -17.83
C ASP A 70 7.94 36.51 -16.96
N ASN A 71 7.60 35.23 -17.04
CA ASN A 71 8.28 34.16 -16.28
C ASN A 71 8.92 33.14 -17.25
N SER A 72 9.86 33.61 -18.07
CA SER A 72 10.55 32.75 -19.04
C SER A 72 11.72 32.02 -18.38
N ASP A 73 11.58 30.72 -18.19
CA ASP A 73 12.63 29.77 -17.81
C ASP A 73 13.93 29.99 -18.63
N GLU A 74 15.09 29.63 -18.05
CA GLU A 74 16.40 29.82 -18.67
C GLU A 74 16.48 29.20 -20.09
N CYS A 75 15.78 28.10 -20.33
CA CYS A 75 15.74 27.47 -21.65
C CYS A 75 14.87 28.26 -22.63
N SER A 76 13.71 28.76 -22.22
CA SER A 76 12.84 29.61 -23.05
C SER A 76 13.56 30.90 -23.46
N ARG A 77 14.45 31.42 -22.60
CA ARG A 77 15.33 32.54 -22.93
C ARG A 77 16.38 32.15 -23.99
N LYS A 78 17.09 31.03 -23.80
CA LYS A 78 18.08 30.52 -24.78
C LYS A 78 17.44 30.18 -26.13
N LEU A 79 16.23 29.63 -26.13
CA LEU A 79 15.44 29.33 -27.32
C LEU A 79 15.07 30.61 -28.09
N ARG A 80 14.69 31.67 -27.35
CA ARG A 80 14.39 32.99 -27.92
C ARG A 80 15.63 33.65 -28.54
N GLU A 81 16.76 33.59 -27.85
CA GLU A 81 18.06 34.07 -28.36
C GLU A 81 18.48 33.33 -29.63
N PHE A 82 18.24 32.02 -29.68
CA PHE A 82 18.51 31.19 -30.85
C PHE A 82 17.59 31.54 -32.02
N LYS A 83 16.28 31.74 -31.77
CA LYS A 83 15.30 32.19 -32.77
C LYS A 83 15.69 33.55 -33.36
N THR A 84 16.09 34.52 -32.54
CA THR A 84 16.56 35.82 -33.04
C THR A 84 17.84 35.71 -33.85
N SER A 85 18.74 34.78 -33.50
CA SER A 85 19.95 34.52 -34.30
C SER A 85 19.63 33.93 -35.67
N ILE A 86 18.66 33.03 -35.78
CA ILE A 86 18.19 32.48 -37.07
C ILE A 86 17.55 33.57 -37.93
N GLU A 87 16.68 34.39 -37.34
CA GLU A 87 16.00 35.48 -38.03
C GLU A 87 17.00 36.53 -38.56
N ASP A 88 18.06 36.83 -37.82
CA ASP A 88 19.14 37.73 -38.26
C ASP A 88 19.92 37.16 -39.45
N VAL A 89 20.29 35.88 -39.41
CA VAL A 89 20.97 35.20 -40.54
C VAL A 89 20.10 35.22 -41.80
N ILE A 90 18.80 34.91 -41.68
CA ILE A 90 17.85 34.96 -42.81
C ILE A 90 17.72 36.37 -43.37
N THR A 91 17.67 37.38 -42.49
CA THR A 91 17.54 38.78 -42.90
C THR A 91 18.79 39.25 -43.64
N ARG A 92 19.99 38.93 -43.15
CA ARG A 92 21.27 39.23 -43.81
C ARG A 92 21.39 38.53 -45.17
N TYR A 93 21.00 37.25 -45.26
CA TYR A 93 20.95 36.51 -46.53
C TYR A 93 20.01 37.18 -47.55
N SER A 94 18.86 37.69 -47.10
CA SER A 94 17.92 38.41 -47.97
C SER A 94 18.49 39.74 -48.48
N THR A 95 19.33 40.42 -47.69
CA THR A 95 19.99 41.67 -48.12
C THR A 95 21.12 41.45 -49.11
N MET A 96 21.77 40.28 -49.10
CA MET A 96 22.77 39.88 -50.11
C MET A 96 22.18 39.64 -51.51
N GLN A 97 20.89 39.30 -51.60
CA GLN A 97 20.17 39.20 -52.88
C GLN A 97 19.80 40.58 -53.46
N GLY A 98 20.10 41.67 -52.75
CA GLY A 98 19.96 43.06 -53.21
C GLY A 98 21.09 43.50 -54.15
N SER A 99 20.74 44.27 -55.18
CA SER A 99 21.45 44.43 -56.46
C SER A 99 22.77 45.23 -56.48
N TYR A 100 23.56 45.32 -55.41
CA TYR A 100 24.80 46.13 -55.40
C TYR A 100 25.92 45.56 -54.51
N ILE A 101 26.36 44.31 -54.75
CA ILE A 101 27.50 43.71 -54.05
C ILE A 101 28.54 43.22 -55.08
N SER A 102 29.81 43.57 -54.87
CA SER A 102 30.92 43.10 -55.72
C SER A 102 31.18 41.61 -55.49
N ALA A 103 31.64 40.88 -56.52
CA ALA A 103 31.87 39.43 -56.43
C ALA A 103 32.80 39.03 -55.28
N GLN A 104 33.79 39.88 -54.95
CA GLN A 104 34.74 39.64 -53.88
C GLN A 104 34.11 39.85 -52.48
N GLN A 105 33.22 40.83 -52.33
CA GLN A 105 32.44 41.02 -51.10
C GLN A 105 31.40 39.91 -50.91
N TYR A 106 30.84 39.41 -52.00
CA TYR A 106 29.89 38.29 -51.96
C TYR A 106 30.54 37.01 -51.42
N GLU A 107 31.73 36.64 -51.91
CA GLU A 107 32.43 35.43 -51.44
C GLU A 107 32.89 35.54 -49.98
N VAL A 108 33.34 36.71 -49.53
CA VAL A 108 33.71 36.92 -48.10
C VAL A 108 32.50 36.76 -47.20
N LEU A 109 31.39 37.40 -47.55
CA LEU A 109 30.19 37.33 -46.74
C LEU A 109 29.53 35.94 -46.80
N LYS A 110 29.65 35.23 -47.93
CA LYS A 110 29.22 33.83 -48.08
C LYS A 110 30.05 32.91 -47.18
N ALA A 111 31.38 33.03 -47.17
CA ALA A 111 32.24 32.25 -46.29
C ALA A 111 31.95 32.53 -44.81
N GLN A 112 31.65 33.79 -44.46
CA GLN A 112 31.24 34.16 -43.12
C GLN A 112 29.91 33.49 -42.73
N GLN A 113 28.92 33.47 -43.63
CA GLN A 113 27.64 32.82 -43.37
C GLN A 113 27.71 31.30 -43.34
N GLU A 114 28.54 30.67 -44.17
CA GLU A 114 28.79 29.23 -44.11
C GLU A 114 29.44 28.83 -42.77
N THR A 115 30.30 29.69 -42.23
CA THR A 115 30.91 29.51 -40.90
C THR A 115 29.87 29.68 -39.79
N GLU A 116 29.07 30.74 -39.84
CA GLU A 116 28.00 31.00 -38.87
C GLU A 116 26.93 29.90 -38.88
N LEU A 117 26.58 29.37 -40.06
CA LEU A 117 25.64 28.26 -40.22
C LEU A 117 26.19 26.95 -39.63
N THR A 118 27.46 26.66 -39.87
CA THR A 118 28.13 25.46 -39.32
C THR A 118 28.18 25.51 -37.79
N ASP A 119 28.48 26.67 -37.22
CA ASP A 119 28.47 26.86 -35.76
C ASP A 119 27.06 26.76 -35.17
N LEU A 120 26.04 27.22 -35.88
CA LEU A 120 24.65 27.11 -35.46
C LEU A 120 24.18 25.65 -35.46
N MET A 121 24.51 24.87 -36.50
CA MET A 121 24.22 23.43 -36.55
C MET A 121 24.89 22.69 -35.40
N ARG A 122 26.17 22.98 -35.12
CA ARG A 122 26.87 22.36 -33.98
C ARG A 122 26.20 22.69 -32.64
N ARG A 123 25.65 23.90 -32.47
CA ARG A 123 24.89 24.28 -31.27
C ARG A 123 23.59 23.49 -31.16
N VAL A 124 22.87 23.29 -32.26
CA VAL A 124 21.66 22.46 -32.29
C VAL A 124 21.99 21.02 -31.88
N ASP A 125 23.01 20.42 -32.49
CA ASP A 125 23.43 19.05 -32.17
C ASP A 125 23.82 18.90 -30.69
N ASN A 126 24.50 19.90 -30.12
CA ASN A 126 24.86 19.91 -28.71
C ASN A 126 23.63 20.07 -27.81
N PHE A 127 22.68 20.95 -28.17
CA PHE A 127 21.43 21.10 -27.43
C PHE A 127 20.58 19.82 -27.48
N GLU A 128 20.47 19.16 -28.63
CA GLU A 128 19.76 17.90 -28.79
C GLU A 128 20.35 16.81 -27.88
N ARG A 129 21.69 16.67 -27.86
CA ARG A 129 22.39 15.73 -26.98
C ARG A 129 22.20 16.03 -25.50
N GLU A 130 22.28 17.31 -25.09
CA GLU A 130 22.08 17.70 -23.69
C GLU A 130 20.64 17.42 -23.23
N VAL A 131 19.66 17.70 -24.09
CA VAL A 131 18.24 17.44 -23.82
C VAL A 131 18.01 15.93 -23.69
N GLU A 132 18.51 15.12 -24.61
CA GLU A 132 18.35 13.67 -24.57
C GLU A 132 19.02 13.05 -23.34
N GLN A 133 20.24 13.48 -22.98
CA GLN A 133 20.92 13.03 -21.77
C GLN A 133 20.17 13.42 -20.50
N ARG A 134 19.66 14.66 -20.42
CA ARG A 134 18.87 15.10 -19.26
C ARG A 134 17.59 14.29 -19.12
N PHE A 135 16.85 14.06 -20.20
CA PHE A 135 15.64 13.23 -20.17
C PHE A 135 15.94 11.79 -19.75
N GLN A 136 17.01 11.17 -20.27
CA GLN A 136 17.43 9.84 -19.83
C GLN A 136 17.78 9.82 -18.34
N SER A 137 18.49 10.83 -17.84
CA SER A 137 18.85 10.93 -16.42
C SER A 137 17.63 11.07 -15.52
N GLU A 138 16.61 11.82 -15.95
CA GLU A 138 15.41 12.05 -15.16
C GLU A 138 14.48 10.82 -15.19
N ILE A 139 14.38 10.13 -16.33
CA ILE A 139 13.70 8.82 -16.43
C ILE A 139 14.35 7.80 -15.49
N GLU A 140 15.68 7.74 -15.47
CA GLU A 140 16.41 6.80 -14.60
C GLU A 140 16.27 7.20 -13.12
N ARG A 141 16.22 8.50 -12.80
CA ARG A 141 15.94 9.01 -11.46
C ARG A 141 14.53 8.65 -11.00
N LEU A 142 13.54 8.81 -11.87
CA LEU A 142 12.15 8.43 -11.62
C LEU A 142 12.01 6.92 -11.43
N ARG A 143 12.65 6.12 -12.29
CA ARG A 143 12.68 4.66 -12.20
C ARG A 143 13.25 4.18 -10.87
N ASN A 144 14.40 4.74 -10.46
CA ASN A 144 15.01 4.43 -9.18
C ASN A 144 14.15 4.85 -7.98
N SER A 145 13.51 6.01 -8.07
CA SER A 145 12.61 6.51 -7.03
C SER A 145 11.37 5.62 -6.88
N LEU A 146 10.79 5.18 -8.01
CA LEU A 146 9.65 4.27 -8.04
C LEU A 146 10.04 2.89 -7.50
N GLN A 147 11.23 2.39 -7.81
CA GLN A 147 11.72 1.13 -7.26
C GLN A 147 11.95 1.23 -5.73
N LYS A 148 12.49 2.34 -5.23
CA LYS A 148 12.62 2.59 -3.78
C LYS A 148 11.25 2.66 -3.11
N LEU A 149 10.28 3.34 -3.72
CA LEU A 149 8.91 3.43 -3.21
C LEU A 149 8.25 2.06 -3.14
N LYS A 150 8.40 1.23 -4.19
CA LYS A 150 7.89 -0.15 -4.21
C LYS A 150 8.46 -0.99 -3.07
N ARG A 151 9.77 -0.90 -2.80
CA ARG A 151 10.39 -1.62 -1.66
C ARG A 151 9.79 -1.19 -0.33
N ARG A 152 9.71 0.13 -0.07
CA ARG A 152 9.11 0.66 1.16
C ARG A 152 7.64 0.25 1.33
N LEU A 153 6.87 0.22 0.24
CA LEU A 153 5.49 -0.24 0.28
C LEU A 153 5.40 -1.71 0.70
N ASN A 154 6.23 -2.57 0.11
CA ASN A 154 6.29 -3.98 0.48
C ASN A 154 6.73 -4.19 1.93
N ASP A 155 7.74 -3.45 2.41
CA ASP A 155 8.19 -3.53 3.80
C ASP A 155 7.08 -3.10 4.77
N ASN A 156 6.35 -2.02 4.45
CA ASN A 156 5.21 -1.57 5.26
C ASN A 156 4.05 -2.58 5.25
N LEU A 157 3.79 -3.25 4.13
CA LEU A 157 2.77 -4.30 4.06
C LEU A 157 3.15 -5.49 4.95
N LEU A 158 4.41 -5.90 4.92
CA LEU A 158 4.92 -6.99 5.77
C LEU A 158 4.80 -6.64 7.26
N LEU A 159 5.17 -5.42 7.64
CA LEU A 159 4.99 -4.93 9.01
C LEU A 159 3.50 -4.90 9.42
N LEU A 160 2.61 -4.46 8.53
CA LEU A 160 1.17 -4.45 8.81
C LEU A 160 0.61 -5.86 8.99
N GLU A 161 1.06 -6.83 8.20
CA GLU A 161 0.68 -8.23 8.36
C GLU A 161 1.19 -8.81 9.69
N GLN A 162 2.42 -8.46 10.08
CA GLN A 162 3.00 -8.87 11.35
C GLN A 162 2.22 -8.30 12.54
N GLU A 163 1.90 -7.00 12.52
CA GLU A 163 1.10 -6.34 13.57
C GLU A 163 -0.32 -6.91 13.64
N ARG A 164 -0.96 -7.18 12.50
CA ARG A 164 -2.27 -7.86 12.47
C ARG A 164 -2.19 -9.27 13.07
N ALA A 165 -1.14 -10.02 12.78
CA ALA A 165 -0.93 -11.33 13.38
C ALA A 165 -0.68 -11.25 14.89
N ALA A 166 0.11 -10.27 15.35
CA ALA A 166 0.35 -10.02 16.76
C ALA A 166 -0.94 -9.62 17.49
N GLY A 167 -1.73 -8.71 16.91
CA GLY A 167 -3.03 -8.30 17.43
C GLY A 167 -4.02 -9.45 17.54
N ARG A 168 -4.11 -10.33 16.53
CA ARG A 168 -4.92 -11.56 16.61
C ARG A 168 -4.48 -12.46 17.75
N ARG A 169 -3.18 -12.74 17.88
CA ARG A 169 -2.66 -13.57 19.00
C ARG A 169 -2.96 -12.95 20.36
N ALA A 170 -2.90 -11.63 20.49
CA ALA A 170 -3.28 -10.96 21.73
C ALA A 170 -4.77 -11.11 22.03
N GLN A 171 -5.65 -11.03 21.03
CA GLN A 171 -7.08 -11.28 21.19
C GLN A 171 -7.39 -12.74 21.53
N GLU A 172 -6.70 -13.71 20.90
CA GLU A 172 -6.79 -15.14 21.27
C GLU A 172 -6.42 -15.33 22.75
N ALA A 173 -5.27 -14.78 23.18
CA ALA A 173 -4.80 -14.88 24.56
C ALA A 173 -5.75 -14.19 25.56
N LEU A 174 -6.34 -13.05 25.19
CA LEU A 174 -7.36 -12.38 25.99
C LEU A 174 -8.62 -13.25 26.13
N CYS A 175 -9.08 -13.86 25.05
CA CYS A 175 -10.23 -14.77 25.07
C CYS A 175 -9.99 -15.94 26.05
N VAL A 176 -8.84 -16.61 25.95
CA VAL A 176 -8.43 -17.66 26.88
C VAL A 176 -8.36 -17.15 28.32
N GLY A 177 -7.78 -15.95 28.53
CA GLY A 177 -7.68 -15.33 29.85
C GLY A 177 -9.05 -15.03 30.48
N TYR A 178 -10.01 -14.54 29.69
CA TYR A 178 -11.38 -14.32 30.17
C TYR A 178 -12.10 -15.63 30.50
N LEU A 179 -11.89 -16.69 29.72
CA LEU A 179 -12.44 -18.02 30.03
C LEU A 179 -11.87 -18.60 31.31
N GLN A 180 -10.55 -18.50 31.50
CA GLN A 180 -9.89 -18.95 32.73
C GLN A 180 -10.30 -18.10 33.95
N GLY A 181 -10.64 -16.84 33.74
CA GLY A 181 -11.21 -15.94 34.75
C GLY A 181 -12.72 -16.03 34.91
N GLU A 182 -13.39 -17.01 34.28
CA GLU A 182 -14.84 -17.23 34.32
C GLU A 182 -15.70 -16.05 33.83
N ASN A 183 -15.10 -15.10 33.09
CA ASN A 183 -15.82 -13.99 32.46
C ASN A 183 -16.30 -14.38 31.05
N ILE A 184 -17.38 -15.16 31.03
CA ILE A 184 -17.90 -15.79 29.80
C ILE A 184 -18.43 -14.77 28.80
N GLU A 185 -19.12 -13.73 29.26
CA GLU A 185 -19.71 -12.72 28.37
C GLU A 185 -18.66 -11.98 27.54
N GLU A 186 -17.57 -11.54 28.18
CA GLU A 186 -16.47 -10.89 27.48
C GLU A 186 -15.68 -11.87 26.60
N ALA A 187 -15.53 -13.13 27.04
CA ALA A 187 -14.92 -14.17 26.20
C ALA A 187 -15.70 -14.40 24.90
N VAL A 188 -17.03 -14.53 24.98
CA VAL A 188 -17.94 -14.69 23.83
C VAL A 188 -17.83 -13.50 22.88
N LYS A 189 -17.86 -12.28 23.42
CA LYS A 189 -17.75 -11.05 22.64
C LYS A 189 -16.44 -10.95 21.87
N ILE A 190 -15.32 -11.26 22.53
CA ILE A 190 -14.00 -11.27 21.87
C ILE A 190 -13.91 -12.38 20.84
N TYR A 191 -14.45 -13.57 21.14
CA TYR A 191 -14.43 -14.69 20.21
C TYR A 191 -15.25 -14.39 18.94
N ARG A 192 -16.43 -13.78 19.07
CA ARG A 192 -17.20 -13.30 17.92
C ARG A 192 -16.41 -12.28 17.09
N ALA A 193 -15.66 -11.40 17.73
CA ALA A 193 -14.81 -10.42 17.05
C ALA A 193 -13.62 -11.06 16.30
N LEU A 194 -13.16 -12.25 16.72
CA LEU A 194 -12.17 -13.06 15.98
C LEU A 194 -12.74 -13.70 14.70
N ASN A 195 -14.07 -13.70 14.53
CA ASN A 195 -14.79 -14.08 13.31
C ASN A 195 -14.29 -15.37 12.65
N GLY A 196 -14.11 -16.44 13.45
CA GLY A 196 -13.72 -17.77 12.97
C GLY A 196 -12.23 -17.93 12.64
N THR A 197 -11.39 -16.92 12.91
CA THR A 197 -9.92 -17.08 12.75
C THR A 197 -9.28 -17.93 13.85
N TYR A 198 -9.95 -18.06 14.99
CA TYR A 198 -9.52 -18.90 16.10
C TYR A 198 -10.43 -20.13 16.17
N ASP A 199 -9.86 -21.29 15.87
CA ASP A 199 -10.58 -22.55 15.82
C ASP A 199 -11.08 -23.00 17.21
N MET A 200 -12.30 -23.55 17.26
CA MET A 200 -12.96 -23.92 18.52
C MET A 200 -12.25 -25.05 19.26
N ALA A 201 -11.73 -26.03 18.52
CA ALA A 201 -10.95 -27.13 19.11
C ALA A 201 -9.62 -26.59 19.68
N ARG A 202 -8.95 -25.68 18.97
CA ARG A 202 -7.74 -25.00 19.46
C ARG A 202 -8.02 -24.17 20.72
N LEU A 203 -9.07 -23.35 20.73
CA LEU A 203 -9.47 -22.58 21.92
C LEU A 203 -9.72 -23.48 23.12
N THR A 204 -10.41 -24.60 22.90
CA THR A 204 -10.72 -25.57 23.95
C THR A 204 -9.44 -26.17 24.54
N ASN A 205 -8.46 -26.51 23.68
CA ASN A 205 -7.15 -26.99 24.11
C ASN A 205 -6.36 -25.94 24.91
N ASP A 206 -6.32 -24.70 24.41
CA ASP A 206 -5.56 -23.61 25.03
C ASP A 206 -6.16 -23.18 26.38
N THR A 207 -7.46 -23.41 26.57
CA THR A 207 -8.20 -23.02 27.78
C THR A 207 -8.27 -24.14 28.82
N TYR A 208 -8.33 -25.41 28.40
CA TYR A 208 -8.54 -26.54 29.31
C TYR A 208 -7.38 -26.69 30.31
N GLN A 209 -7.71 -26.70 31.60
CA GLN A 209 -6.77 -26.94 32.70
C GLN A 209 -7.24 -28.15 33.52
N MET A 210 -6.34 -29.10 33.77
CA MET A 210 -6.66 -30.35 34.49
C MET A 210 -7.18 -30.10 35.92
N ASP A 211 -6.66 -29.09 36.63
CA ASP A 211 -6.93 -28.90 38.06
C ASP A 211 -8.02 -27.84 38.34
N GLY A 212 -8.63 -27.27 37.30
CA GLY A 212 -9.55 -26.14 37.41
C GLY A 212 -11.04 -26.49 37.26
N ASN A 213 -11.90 -25.55 37.67
CA ASN A 213 -13.34 -25.52 37.34
C ASN A 213 -13.61 -25.13 35.87
N GLY A 214 -12.58 -25.13 35.02
CA GLY A 214 -12.63 -24.66 33.63
C GLY A 214 -13.61 -25.41 32.73
N VAL A 215 -14.09 -26.60 33.13
CA VAL A 215 -15.16 -27.32 32.43
C VAL A 215 -16.46 -26.51 32.42
N GLY A 216 -16.85 -25.92 33.56
CA GLY A 216 -18.06 -25.09 33.64
C GLY A 216 -17.94 -23.83 32.79
N ALA A 217 -16.77 -23.18 32.83
CA ALA A 217 -16.49 -22.01 32.00
C ALA A 217 -16.54 -22.32 30.50
N LEU A 218 -15.91 -23.41 30.07
CA LEU A 218 -15.94 -23.85 28.67
C LEU A 218 -17.35 -24.21 28.21
N VAL A 219 -18.12 -24.93 29.03
CA VAL A 219 -19.51 -25.26 28.70
C VAL A 219 -20.37 -24.00 28.61
N GLY A 220 -20.26 -23.08 29.58
CA GLY A 220 -20.98 -21.80 29.56
C GLY A 220 -20.60 -20.94 28.35
N PHE A 221 -19.33 -20.99 27.92
CA PHE A 221 -18.89 -20.32 26.70
C PHE A 221 -19.52 -20.91 25.44
N PHE A 222 -19.57 -22.24 25.32
CA PHE A 222 -20.24 -22.88 24.19
C PHE A 222 -21.75 -22.59 24.18
N GLU A 223 -22.40 -22.53 25.35
CA GLU A 223 -23.80 -22.09 25.47
C GLU A 223 -23.99 -20.64 25.04
N GLY A 224 -23.07 -19.73 25.39
CA GLY A 224 -23.10 -18.34 24.95
C GLY A 224 -22.96 -18.15 23.44
N LEU A 225 -22.45 -19.17 22.73
CA LEU A 225 -22.32 -19.23 21.27
C LEU A 225 -23.40 -20.10 20.61
N ARG A 226 -24.43 -20.54 21.32
CA ARG A 226 -25.42 -21.50 20.80
C ARG A 226 -26.15 -21.01 19.55
N GLU A 227 -26.49 -19.73 19.48
CA GLU A 227 -27.14 -19.14 18.29
C GLU A 227 -26.24 -19.15 17.05
N ASP A 228 -24.93 -19.11 17.27
CA ASP A 228 -23.90 -19.09 16.23
C ASP A 228 -23.20 -20.47 16.10
N ALA A 229 -23.83 -21.55 16.59
CA ALA A 229 -23.20 -22.85 16.77
C ALA A 229 -22.62 -23.46 15.48
N GLN A 230 -23.36 -23.34 14.36
CA GLN A 230 -22.88 -23.78 13.04
C GLN A 230 -21.72 -22.91 12.52
N GLN A 231 -21.76 -21.59 12.75
CA GLN A 231 -20.73 -20.68 12.27
C GLN A 231 -19.39 -20.92 12.99
N PHE A 232 -19.44 -21.20 14.28
CA PHE A 232 -18.24 -21.38 15.11
C PHE A 232 -17.91 -22.83 15.43
N ASP A 233 -18.65 -23.79 14.85
CA ASP A 233 -18.47 -25.22 15.05
C ASP A 233 -18.33 -25.60 16.53
N THR A 234 -19.29 -25.15 17.36
CA THR A 234 -19.23 -25.33 18.82
C THR A 234 -19.18 -26.81 19.24
N ILE A 235 -19.74 -27.72 18.43
CA ILE A 235 -19.66 -29.18 18.62
C ILE A 235 -18.21 -29.69 18.62
N SER A 236 -17.31 -29.14 17.82
CA SER A 236 -15.87 -29.48 17.89
C SER A 236 -15.27 -29.15 19.25
N GLY A 237 -15.67 -28.04 19.87
CA GLY A 237 -15.26 -27.70 21.23
C GLY A 237 -15.76 -28.70 22.26
N TYR A 238 -17.01 -29.11 22.17
CA TYR A 238 -17.59 -30.13 23.05
C TYR A 238 -16.91 -31.50 22.91
N GLU A 239 -16.61 -31.93 21.69
CA GLU A 239 -15.93 -33.20 21.43
C GLU A 239 -14.51 -33.20 22.00
N VAL A 240 -13.77 -32.10 21.83
CA VAL A 240 -12.42 -31.94 22.40
C VAL A 240 -12.47 -31.93 23.92
N LEU A 241 -13.39 -31.18 24.51
CA LEU A 241 -13.57 -31.14 25.96
C LEU A 241 -13.93 -32.53 26.52
N HIS A 242 -14.85 -33.24 25.88
CA HIS A 242 -15.18 -34.63 26.24
C HIS A 242 -13.94 -35.52 26.17
N SER A 243 -13.18 -35.44 25.07
CA SER A 243 -11.99 -36.27 24.88
C SER A 243 -10.93 -36.02 25.95
N HIS A 244 -10.71 -34.76 26.34
CA HIS A 244 -9.80 -34.44 27.46
C HIS A 244 -10.28 -35.02 28.78
N LEU A 245 -11.56 -34.84 29.09
CA LEU A 245 -12.14 -35.35 30.33
C LEU A 245 -12.11 -36.88 30.40
N GLU A 246 -12.33 -37.56 29.28
CA GLU A 246 -12.25 -39.01 29.17
C GLU A 246 -10.80 -39.51 29.34
N ARG A 247 -9.85 -38.93 28.60
CA ARG A 247 -8.42 -39.29 28.68
C ARG A 247 -7.85 -39.10 30.08
N ASN A 248 -8.32 -38.09 30.80
CA ASN A 248 -7.82 -37.73 32.13
C ASN A 248 -8.60 -38.41 33.27
N ASN A 249 -9.55 -39.30 32.96
CA ASN A 249 -10.46 -39.93 33.95
C ASN A 249 -11.21 -38.91 34.82
N GLN A 250 -11.50 -37.75 34.24
CA GLN A 250 -12.12 -36.60 34.90
C GLN A 250 -13.62 -36.47 34.61
N LEU A 251 -14.16 -37.40 33.84
CA LEU A 251 -15.55 -37.44 33.44
C LEU A 251 -16.38 -38.06 34.57
N ASN A 252 -16.73 -37.23 35.56
CA ASN A 252 -17.57 -37.59 36.71
C ASN A 252 -19.04 -37.20 36.49
N ARG A 253 -19.94 -37.65 37.38
CA ARG A 253 -21.39 -37.44 37.24
C ARG A 253 -21.78 -35.97 37.04
N GLU A 254 -21.17 -35.04 37.77
CA GLU A 254 -21.48 -33.62 37.68
C GLU A 254 -21.05 -33.01 36.35
N ARG A 255 -19.80 -33.26 35.94
CA ARG A 255 -19.26 -32.77 34.66
C ARG A 255 -20.01 -33.38 33.47
N SER A 256 -20.34 -34.67 33.52
CA SER A 256 -21.18 -35.32 32.51
C SER A 256 -22.57 -34.69 32.43
N LYS A 257 -23.16 -34.35 33.57
CA LYS A 257 -24.49 -33.74 33.64
C LYS A 257 -24.49 -32.32 33.05
N ILE A 258 -23.50 -31.51 33.40
CA ILE A 258 -23.33 -30.14 32.89
C ILE A 258 -23.20 -30.18 31.36
N MET A 259 -22.29 -30.99 30.82
CA MET A 259 -22.11 -31.13 29.37
C MET A 259 -23.36 -31.70 28.69
N PHE A 260 -24.03 -32.67 29.30
CA PHE A 260 -25.24 -33.25 28.71
C PHE A 260 -26.34 -32.20 28.56
N HIS A 261 -26.62 -31.41 29.60
CA HIS A 261 -27.66 -30.40 29.56
C HIS A 261 -27.39 -29.31 28.53
N SER A 262 -26.13 -28.89 28.38
CA SER A 262 -25.76 -27.86 27.41
C SER A 262 -25.88 -28.33 25.95
N LEU A 263 -25.78 -29.63 25.70
CA LEU A 263 -26.01 -30.24 24.38
C LEU A 263 -27.49 -30.44 24.04
N VAL A 264 -28.41 -30.35 25.00
CA VAL A 264 -29.84 -30.57 24.73
C VAL A 264 -30.38 -29.45 23.85
N GLY A 265 -30.90 -29.82 22.67
CA GLY A 265 -31.44 -28.86 21.71
C GLY A 265 -30.37 -28.08 20.95
N LEU A 266 -29.07 -28.43 21.11
CA LEU A 266 -28.01 -27.84 20.32
C LEU A 266 -28.18 -28.21 18.83
N GLU A 267 -28.71 -29.40 18.55
CA GLU A 267 -28.98 -29.88 17.18
C GLU A 267 -29.87 -28.95 16.35
N SER A 268 -30.75 -28.15 16.97
CA SER A 268 -31.63 -27.22 16.24
C SER A 268 -30.90 -26.00 15.68
N PHE A 269 -29.65 -25.77 16.09
CA PHE A 269 -28.81 -24.65 15.62
C PHE A 269 -27.84 -25.08 14.51
N TYR A 270 -27.87 -26.35 14.11
CA TYR A 270 -27.11 -26.90 13.01
C TYR A 270 -28.00 -27.13 11.79
N THR A 271 -27.46 -26.86 10.61
CA THR A 271 -28.10 -27.18 9.33
C THR A 271 -27.41 -28.32 8.60
N ASP A 272 -26.12 -28.57 8.89
CA ASP A 272 -25.38 -29.69 8.35
C ASP A 272 -25.78 -31.01 9.06
N PRO A 273 -26.30 -32.02 8.33
CA PRO A 273 -26.60 -33.33 8.90
C PRO A 273 -25.41 -34.02 9.58
N VAL A 274 -24.17 -33.76 9.13
CA VAL A 274 -22.96 -34.31 9.73
C VAL A 274 -22.80 -33.80 11.16
N ASP A 275 -22.94 -32.49 11.36
CA ASP A 275 -22.80 -31.88 12.68
C ASP A 275 -23.96 -32.25 13.62
N ILE A 276 -25.18 -32.35 13.09
CA ILE A 276 -26.34 -32.86 13.85
C ILE A 276 -26.04 -34.28 14.38
N ASN A 277 -25.50 -35.15 13.53
CA ASN A 277 -25.13 -36.51 13.94
C ASN A 277 -24.01 -36.52 14.98
N ARG A 278 -23.04 -35.61 14.89
CA ARG A 278 -21.96 -35.43 15.88
C ARG A 278 -22.53 -35.03 17.25
N VAL A 279 -23.45 -34.07 17.29
CA VAL A 279 -24.17 -33.67 18.51
C VAL A 279 -24.91 -34.87 19.12
N GLN A 280 -25.67 -35.60 18.31
CA GLN A 280 -26.43 -36.77 18.77
C GLN A 280 -25.51 -37.87 19.31
N ALA A 281 -24.43 -38.19 18.60
CA ALA A 281 -23.46 -39.20 19.02
C ALA A 281 -22.80 -38.84 20.35
N LEU A 282 -22.43 -37.57 20.55
CA LEU A 282 -21.85 -37.12 21.81
C LEU A 282 -22.86 -37.18 22.96
N ARG A 283 -24.14 -36.83 22.71
CA ARG A 283 -25.22 -36.97 23.69
C ARG A 283 -25.40 -38.43 24.12
N VAL A 284 -25.38 -39.39 23.20
CA VAL A 284 -25.47 -40.83 23.52
C VAL A 284 -24.33 -41.26 24.44
N LYS A 285 -23.08 -40.90 24.12
CA LYS A 285 -21.92 -41.21 24.97
C LYS A 285 -22.07 -40.68 26.39
N LEU A 286 -22.57 -39.45 26.54
CA LEU A 286 -22.80 -38.85 27.86
C LEU A 286 -23.96 -39.51 28.62
N ILE A 287 -25.01 -39.95 27.94
CA ILE A 287 -26.11 -40.72 28.56
C ILE A 287 -25.59 -42.05 29.11
N GLU A 288 -24.86 -42.82 28.29
CA GLU A 288 -24.27 -44.10 28.70
C GLU A 288 -23.36 -43.91 29.92
N LYS A 289 -22.53 -42.86 29.91
CA LYS A 289 -21.68 -42.55 31.05
C LYS A 289 -22.49 -42.16 32.29
N LEU A 290 -23.53 -41.35 32.16
CA LEU A 290 -24.38 -40.97 33.28
C LEU A 290 -25.09 -42.18 33.91
N GLN A 291 -25.54 -43.13 33.09
CA GLN A 291 -26.14 -44.38 33.55
C GLN A 291 -25.13 -45.26 34.30
N SER A 292 -23.87 -45.27 33.89
CA SER A 292 -22.80 -46.02 34.57
C SER A 292 -22.53 -45.57 36.02
N PHE A 293 -23.02 -44.39 36.44
CA PHE A 293 -22.92 -43.91 37.82
C PHE A 293 -24.12 -44.28 38.71
N VAL A 294 -25.18 -44.84 38.13
CA VAL A 294 -26.43 -45.19 38.83
C VAL A 294 -26.49 -46.69 39.17
N GLY A 295 -25.74 -47.52 38.43
CA GLY A 295 -25.53 -48.94 38.74
C GLY A 295 -24.44 -49.15 39.77
#